data_AF-A0A7X8UWD6-F1
#
_entry.id   AF-A0A7X8UWD6-F1
#
_cell.length_a   1.000
_cell.length_b   1.000
_cell.length_c   1.000
_cell.angle_alpha   90.00
_cell.angle_beta   90.00
_cell.angle_gamma   90.00
#
_symmetry.space_group_name_H-M   'P 1'
#
loop_
_entity.id
_entity.type
_entity.pdbx_description
1 polymer ?
#
loop_
_entity_poly.entity_id
_entity_poly.type
_entity_poly.pdbx_seq_one_letter_code
_entity_poly.pdbx_strand_id
1 'polypeptide(L)'
;MPLSQVVHPYVKQQPDLAGGAPVVAGTKFPVRSVVQYVLRQGMTPEELVREFPQLTLTKIYDALSYYYDHQESIDREMEDNTESNWRSRA
;
A
#
# COMPACT_ATOMS: atom_id res chain seq x y z
N MET A 1 -4.48 20.87 19.25
CA MET A 1 -3.25 20.08 19.02
C MET A 1 -3.08 19.99 17.51
N PRO A 2 -2.06 20.58 16.87
CA PRO A 2 -1.84 20.31 15.45
C PRO A 2 -1.37 18.85 15.33
N LEU A 3 -2.05 18.07 14.49
CA LEU A 3 -1.61 16.73 14.13
C LEU A 3 -0.26 16.89 13.41
N SER A 4 0.84 16.62 14.10
CA SER A 4 2.13 16.45 13.47
C SER A 4 1.98 15.33 12.45
N GLN A 5 2.10 15.66 11.16
CA GLN A 5 2.08 14.65 10.10
C GLN A 5 3.11 13.57 10.44
N VAL A 6 2.64 12.34 10.64
CA VAL A 6 3.50 11.19 10.89
C VAL A 6 4.34 10.99 9.63
N VAL A 7 5.65 10.92 9.80
CA VAL A 7 6.56 10.67 8.69
C VAL A 7 6.57 9.16 8.44
N HIS A 8 6.24 8.75 7.22
CA HIS A 8 6.27 7.37 6.76
C HIS A 8 7.51 7.11 5.90
N PRO A 9 8.67 6.77 6.50
CA PRO A 9 9.94 6.66 5.79
C PRO A 9 9.94 5.55 4.73
N TYR A 10 9.02 4.58 4.83
CA TYR A 10 8.90 3.47 3.88
C TYR A 10 7.77 3.65 2.87
N VAL A 11 7.10 4.80 2.84
CA VAL A 11 6.12 5.11 1.80
C VAL A 11 6.64 6.26 0.95
N LYS A 12 6.66 6.06 -0.37
CA LYS A 12 7.05 7.08 -1.34
C LYS A 12 5.92 7.29 -2.32
N GLN A 13 5.54 8.54 -2.54
CA GLN A 13 4.70 8.91 -3.67
C GLN A 13 5.61 9.03 -4.89
N GLN A 14 5.33 8.25 -5.94
CA GLN A 14 6.05 8.35 -7.21
C GLN A 14 5.04 8.70 -8.30
N PRO A 15 5.05 9.95 -8.82
CA PRO A 15 4.12 10.39 -9.86
C PRO A 15 4.12 9.49 -11.11
N ASP A 16 5.28 8.90 -11.42
CA ASP A 16 5.50 8.10 -12.62
C ASP A 16 5.15 6.60 -12.47
N LEU A 17 4.79 6.16 -11.25
CA LEU A 17 4.52 4.75 -10.93
C LEU A 17 3.12 4.59 -10.35
N ALA A 18 2.41 3.56 -10.81
CA ALA A 18 1.05 3.25 -10.35
C ALA A 18 0.05 4.43 -10.42
N GLY A 19 0.21 5.32 -11.40
CA GLY A 19 -0.69 6.48 -11.60
C GLY A 19 -0.52 7.60 -10.56
N GLY A 20 0.63 7.66 -9.89
CA GLY A 20 0.88 8.60 -8.78
C GLY A 20 0.54 8.05 -7.40
N ALA A 21 0.15 6.76 -7.33
CA ALA A 21 -0.19 6.11 -6.08
C ALA A 21 1.04 5.99 -5.14
N PRO A 22 0.82 6.04 -3.82
CA PRO A 22 1.86 5.75 -2.83
C PRO A 22 2.35 4.30 -2.97
N VAL A 23 3.67 4.13 -3.04
CA VAL A 23 4.34 2.83 -3.13
C VAL A 23 5.26 2.57 -1.94
N VAL A 24 5.46 1.29 -1.63
CA VAL A 24 6.40 0.85 -0.60
C VAL A 24 7.84 1.09 -1.08
N ALA A 25 8.63 1.80 -0.29
CA ALA A 25 9.98 2.24 -0.61
C ALA A 25 10.90 1.09 -1.02
N GLY A 26 11.61 1.31 -2.15
CA GLY A 26 12.50 0.32 -2.74
C GLY A 26 11.78 -0.82 -3.47
N THR A 27 10.47 -0.70 -3.67
CA THR A 27 9.67 -1.66 -4.44
C THR A 27 8.73 -0.92 -5.38
N LYS A 28 8.13 -1.64 -6.34
CA LYS A 28 7.00 -1.14 -7.15
C LYS A 28 5.65 -1.55 -6.55
N PHE A 29 5.62 -1.93 -5.28
CA PHE A 29 4.44 -2.48 -4.62
C PHE A 29 3.57 -1.33 -4.08
N PRO A 30 2.34 -1.13 -4.59
CA PRO A 30 1.48 -0.05 -4.12
C PRO A 30 1.01 -0.26 -2.67
N VAL A 31 0.85 0.83 -1.92
CA VAL A 31 0.27 0.78 -0.56
C VAL A 31 -1.14 0.20 -0.61
N ARG A 32 -1.95 0.59 -1.60
CA ARG A 32 -3.29 0.00 -1.81
C ARG A 32 -3.28 -1.52 -1.98
N SER A 33 -2.21 -2.10 -2.53
CA SER A 33 -2.09 -3.56 -2.63
C SER A 33 -1.87 -4.17 -1.25
N VAL A 34 -1.07 -3.54 -0.38
CA VAL A 34 -0.90 -3.99 1.02
C VAL A 34 -2.24 -4.01 1.73
N VAL A 35 -3.02 -2.93 1.60
CA VAL A 35 -4.38 -2.80 2.16
C VAL A 35 -5.30 -3.88 1.61
N GLN A 36 -5.28 -4.11 0.29
CA GLN A 36 -6.11 -5.13 -0.36
C GLN A 36 -5.80 -6.54 0.19
N TYR A 37 -4.53 -6.92 0.27
CA TYR A 37 -4.16 -8.26 0.76
C TYR A 37 -4.44 -8.40 2.27
N VAL A 38 -4.02 -7.42 3.08
CA VAL A 38 -4.08 -7.55 4.54
C VAL A 38 -5.47 -7.29 5.10
N LEU A 39 -6.11 -6.19 4.68
CA LEU A 39 -7.38 -5.76 5.26
C LEU A 39 -8.61 -6.33 4.54
N ARG A 40 -8.56 -6.50 3.20
CA ARG A 40 -9.70 -6.99 2.42
C ARG A 40 -9.68 -8.50 2.23
N GLN A 41 -8.52 -9.09 1.98
CA GLN A 41 -8.38 -10.55 1.80
C GLN A 41 -8.03 -11.29 3.10
N GLY A 42 -7.70 -10.58 4.18
CA GLY A 42 -7.39 -11.17 5.48
C GLY A 42 -6.04 -11.90 5.55
N MET A 43 -5.14 -11.62 4.60
CA MET A 43 -3.78 -12.15 4.59
C MET A 43 -2.98 -11.55 5.75
N THR A 44 -2.21 -12.35 6.47
CA THR A 44 -1.32 -11.79 7.50
C THR A 44 -0.12 -11.05 6.87
N PRO A 45 0.42 -10.01 7.53
CA PRO A 45 1.66 -9.36 7.08
C PRO A 45 2.81 -10.36 6.86
N GLU A 46 2.91 -11.41 7.69
CA GLU A 46 3.92 -12.46 7.58
C GLU A 46 3.74 -13.30 6.31
N GLU A 47 2.50 -13.66 5.96
CA GLU A 47 2.21 -14.35 4.70
C GLU A 47 2.52 -13.46 3.51
N LEU A 48 2.21 -12.16 3.60
CA LEU A 48 2.52 -11.21 2.52
C LEU A 48 4.04 -11.09 2.28
N VAL A 49 4.86 -11.09 3.34
CA VAL A 49 6.33 -11.15 3.20
C VAL A 49 6.79 -12.46 2.57
N ARG A 50 6.14 -13.58 2.91
CA ARG A 50 6.47 -14.89 2.32
C ARG A 50 6.19 -14.93 0.82
N GLU A 51 5.08 -14.34 0.37
CA GLU A 51 4.75 -14.26 -1.06
C GLU A 51 5.55 -13.20 -1.82
N PHE A 52 5.93 -12.12 -1.14
CA PHE A 52 6.69 -11.01 -1.72
C PHE A 52 7.95 -10.74 -0.87
N PRO A 53 9.03 -11.52 -1.06
CA PRO A 53 10.27 -11.41 -0.27
C PRO A 53 10.97 -10.04 -0.34
N GLN A 54 10.61 -9.20 -1.30
CA GLN A 54 11.07 -7.81 -1.40
C GLN A 54 10.42 -6.87 -0.37
N LEU A 55 9.33 -7.30 0.25
CA LEU A 55 8.66 -6.59 1.35
C LEU A 55 9.24 -7.05 2.69
N THR A 56 9.18 -6.15 3.67
CA THR A 56 9.53 -6.46 5.06
C THR A 56 8.34 -6.09 5.93
N LEU A 57 8.21 -6.75 7.09
CA LEU A 57 7.15 -6.44 8.06
C LEU A 57 7.11 -4.96 8.41
N THR A 58 8.28 -4.35 8.64
CA THR A 58 8.40 -2.90 8.91
C THR A 58 7.78 -2.04 7.82
N LYS A 59 8.03 -2.36 6.55
CA LYS A 59 7.46 -1.63 5.41
C LYS A 59 5.96 -1.85 5.28
N ILE A 60 5.48 -3.05 5.58
CA ILE A 60 4.04 -3.38 5.54
C ILE A 60 3.30 -2.60 6.62
N TYR A 61 3.80 -2.62 7.86
CA TYR A 61 3.17 -1.88 8.95
C TYR A 61 3.22 -0.36 8.74
N ASP A 62 4.31 0.18 8.19
CA ASP A 62 4.36 1.60 7.83
C ASP A 62 3.38 1.95 6.71
N ALA A 63 3.23 1.08 5.70
CA ALA A 63 2.22 1.23 4.65
C ALA A 63 0.79 1.18 5.20
N LEU A 64 0.50 0.30 6.16
CA LEU A 64 -0.79 0.25 6.84
C LEU A 64 -1.02 1.50 7.69
N SER A 65 0.00 2.00 8.40
CA SER A 65 -0.08 3.26 9.14
C SER A 65 -0.41 4.42 8.19
N TYR A 66 0.31 4.53 7.08
CA TYR A 66 0.05 5.55 6.05
C TYR A 66 -1.38 5.46 5.52
N TYR A 67 -1.90 4.24 5.34
CA TYR A 67 -3.28 4.04 4.93
C TYR A 67 -4.28 4.59 5.94
N TYR A 68 -4.11 4.33 7.23
CA TYR A 68 -5.02 4.87 8.24
C TYR A 68 -4.97 6.41 8.33
N ASP A 69 -3.82 7.01 8.05
CA ASP A 69 -3.69 8.47 7.99
C ASP A 69 -4.32 9.09 6.72
N HIS A 70 -4.51 8.29 5.65
CA HIS A 70 -5.02 8.75 4.34
C HIS A 70 -6.19 7.90 3.83
N GLN A 71 -7.00 7.37 4.75
CA GLN A 71 -7.92 6.27 4.46
C GLN A 71 -8.91 6.61 3.34
N GLU A 72 -9.58 7.76 3.43
CA GLU A 72 -10.57 8.19 2.43
C GLU A 72 -9.97 8.33 1.02
N SER A 73 -8.73 8.84 0.91
CA SER A 73 -8.07 9.03 -0.37
C SER A 73 -7.72 7.69 -1.01
N ILE A 74 -7.21 6.73 -0.22
CA ILE A 74 -6.79 5.43 -0.72
C ILE A 74 -7.99 4.53 -0.98
N ASP A 75 -9.03 4.57 -0.14
CA ASP A 75 -10.28 3.83 -0.39
C ASP A 75 -10.90 4.28 -1.72
N ARG A 76 -10.97 5.61 -1.99
CA ARG A 76 -11.43 6.12 -3.29
C ARG A 76 -10.54 5.65 -4.44
N GLU A 77 -9.22 5.71 -4.29
CA GLU A 77 -8.27 5.21 -5.29
C GLU A 77 -8.46 3.70 -5.54
N MET A 78 -8.80 2.93 -4.50
CA MET A 78 -9.07 1.50 -4.61
C MET A 78 -10.39 1.22 -5.32
N GLU A 79 -11.45 1.97 -5.02
CA GLU A 79 -12.73 1.89 -5.72
C GLU A 79 -12.56 2.17 -7.21
N ASP A 80 -11.87 3.26 -7.56
CA ASP A 80 -11.58 3.65 -8.95
C ASP A 80 -10.67 2.62 -9.67
N ASN A 81 -9.68 2.04 -8.98
CA ASN A 81 -8.77 1.05 -9.56
C ASN A 81 -9.35 -0.37 -9.65
N THR A 82 -10.47 -0.68 -8.96
CA THR A 82 -11.09 -2.02 -8.98
C THR A 82 -11.55 -2.39 -10.40
N GLU A 83 -11.78 -1.40 -11.26
CA GLU A 83 -12.19 -1.57 -12.65
C GLU A 83 -11.04 -2.07 -13.57
N SER A 84 -9.76 -2.01 -13.16
CA SER A 84 -8.63 -2.13 -14.11
C SER A 84 -7.58 -3.24 -13.88
N ASN A 85 -7.59 -4.06 -12.82
CA ASN A 85 -6.44 -4.94 -12.48
C ASN A 85 -6.61 -6.47 -12.55
N TRP A 86 -7.46 -7.00 -13.43
CA TRP A 86 -7.59 -8.47 -13.61
C TRP A 86 -6.62 -9.10 -14.64
N ARG A 87 -5.55 -8.44 -15.11
CA ARG A 87 -4.74 -8.95 -16.25
C ARG A 87 -3.22 -8.78 -16.17
N SER A 88 -2.54 -9.15 -15.09
CA SER A 88 -1.07 -9.27 -15.16
C SER A 88 -0.42 -10.43 -14.38
N ARG A 89 -1.19 -11.36 -13.80
CA ARG A 89 -0.60 -12.58 -13.20
C ARG A 89 -1.42 -13.84 -13.47
N ALA A 90 -1.72 -14.11 -14.74
CA ALA A 90 -2.00 -15.45 -15.26
C ALA A 90 -1.30 -15.60 -16.61
#